data_AF-A0A7R8ZHW2-F1
#
_entry.id   AF-A0A7R8ZHW2-F1
#
_cell.length_a   1.000
_cell.length_b   1.000
_cell.length_c   1.000
_cell.angle_alpha   90.00
_cell.angle_beta   90.00
_cell.angle_gamma   90.00
#
_symmetry.space_group_name_H-M   'P 1'
#
loop_
_entity.id
_entity.type
_entity.pdbx_description
1 polymer ?
#
loop_
_entity_poly.entity_id
_entity_poly.type
_entity_poly.pdbx_seq_one_letter_code
_entity_poly.pdbx_strand_id
1 'polypeptide(L)'
;QKQEPDRLKRALLDLLPSKQGRSAVKSDTKGNCGFSSAFATHDSHSVDTLGEKFDYRSIMMYDEYAFSKDGVSPTLQAKENGVVIGPIWKKHRLSQSDIRRIHKLYKCNG
;
A
#
# COMPACT_ATOMS: atom_id res chain seq x y z
N GLN A 1 3.16 21.62 -23.59
CA GLN A 1 2.05 21.15 -22.73
C GLN A 1 2.00 19.61 -22.80
N LYS A 2 2.66 18.91 -21.87
CA LYS A 2 2.68 17.43 -21.81
C LYS A 2 2.86 16.90 -20.37
N GLN A 3 2.57 17.73 -19.36
CA GLN A 3 2.98 17.50 -17.96
C GLN A 3 1.88 16.87 -17.08
N GLU A 4 0.62 16.97 -17.50
CA GLU A 4 -0.55 16.63 -16.70
C GLU A 4 -0.79 15.12 -16.48
N PRO A 5 -0.63 14.23 -17.48
CA PRO A 5 -0.85 12.79 -17.25
C PRO A 5 0.24 12.17 -16.37
N ASP A 6 1.43 12.76 -16.33
CA ASP A 6 2.55 12.27 -15.51
C ASP A 6 2.39 12.66 -14.04
N ARG A 7 1.70 13.76 -13.74
CA ARG A 7 1.38 14.15 -12.36
C ARG A 7 0.32 13.24 -11.77
N LEU A 8 -0.72 12.90 -12.53
CA LEU A 8 -1.75 11.97 -12.07
C LEU A 8 -1.21 10.55 -11.89
N LYS A 9 -0.33 10.09 -12.79
CA LYS A 9 0.34 8.78 -12.65
C LYS A 9 1.31 8.74 -11.47
N ARG A 10 2.07 9.82 -11.23
CA ARG A 10 2.91 9.95 -10.02
C ARG A 10 2.05 10.00 -8.75
N ALA A 11 1.01 10.81 -8.74
CA ALA A 11 0.04 10.90 -7.66
C ALA A 11 -0.58 9.54 -7.31
N LEU A 12 -0.92 8.74 -8.32
CA LEU A 12 -1.42 7.38 -8.11
C LEU A 12 -0.35 6.43 -7.54
N LEU A 13 0.90 6.55 -8.00
CA LEU A 13 2.05 5.83 -7.42
C LEU A 13 2.33 6.26 -5.98
N ASP A 14 2.14 7.54 -5.66
CA ASP A 14 2.35 8.11 -4.32
C ASP A 14 1.35 7.58 -3.30
N LEU A 15 0.18 7.10 -3.75
CA LEU A 15 -0.80 6.42 -2.90
C LEU A 15 -0.44 4.96 -2.61
N LEU A 16 0.50 4.37 -3.37
CA LEU A 16 0.98 3.02 -3.12
C LEU A 16 1.94 3.02 -1.91
N PRO A 17 2.03 1.90 -1.18
CA PRO A 17 2.93 1.77 -0.05
C PRO A 17 4.41 1.93 -0.50
N SER A 18 5.05 3.02 -0.05
CA SER A 18 6.46 3.34 -0.25
C SER A 18 7.39 2.36 0.48
N LYS A 19 8.62 2.18 -0.01
CA LYS A 19 9.70 1.45 0.71
C LYS A 19 10.13 2.10 2.03
N GLN A 20 9.77 3.37 2.25
CA GLN A 20 10.10 4.09 3.48
C GLN A 20 9.10 3.73 4.57
N GLY A 21 9.34 2.57 5.20
CA GLY A 21 8.43 1.98 6.18
C GLY A 21 8.02 0.59 5.74
N ARG A 22 8.98 -0.33 5.68
CA ARG A 22 8.66 -1.76 5.58
C ARG A 22 7.96 -2.15 6.88
N SER A 23 6.67 -1.93 6.99
CA SER A 23 5.84 -2.33 8.12
C SER A 23 5.09 -3.63 7.82
N ALA A 24 5.12 -4.13 6.58
CA ALA A 24 4.67 -5.47 6.22
C ALA A 24 5.84 -6.34 5.70
N VAL A 25 5.87 -7.62 6.06
CA VAL A 25 6.82 -8.63 5.58
C VAL A 25 6.12 -9.50 4.53
N LYS A 26 6.80 -9.78 3.42
CA LYS A 26 6.38 -10.78 2.43
C LYS A 26 6.88 -12.16 2.87
N SER A 27 5.95 -13.06 3.17
CA SER A 27 6.23 -14.47 3.44
C SER A 27 5.86 -15.27 2.19
N ASP A 28 6.80 -15.48 1.26
CA ASP A 28 6.63 -16.55 0.28
C ASP A 28 7.96 -17.22 -0.05
N THR A 29 8.01 -18.51 0.27
CA THR A 29 9.09 -19.46 0.04
C THR A 29 9.12 -19.85 -1.44
N LYS A 30 10.29 -19.65 -2.06
CA LYS A 30 10.72 -20.12 -3.39
C LYS A 30 9.71 -21.00 -4.16
N GLY A 31 8.96 -20.39 -5.07
CA GLY A 31 8.20 -21.06 -6.10
C GLY A 31 7.68 -20.04 -7.09
N ASN A 32 8.15 -20.09 -8.33
CA ASN A 32 7.87 -19.11 -9.39
C ASN A 32 6.35 -19.05 -9.67
N CYS A 33 5.65 -18.09 -9.06
CA CYS A 33 4.21 -17.88 -9.18
C CYS A 33 3.91 -16.44 -9.64
N GLY A 34 2.91 -16.31 -10.52
CA GLY A 34 2.66 -15.12 -11.35
C GLY A 34 2.32 -13.81 -10.62
N PHE A 35 2.07 -13.84 -9.31
CA PHE A 35 1.68 -12.65 -8.54
C PHE A 35 2.84 -12.01 -7.75
N SER A 36 4.07 -12.50 -7.89
CA SER A 36 5.21 -11.92 -7.17
C SER A 36 5.45 -10.45 -7.48
N SER A 37 5.09 -9.99 -8.68
CA SER A 37 5.18 -8.58 -9.10
C SER A 37 4.19 -7.66 -8.38
N ALA A 38 3.06 -8.18 -7.86
CA ALA A 38 2.10 -7.38 -7.07
C ALA A 38 2.70 -6.93 -5.72
N PHE A 39 3.77 -7.60 -5.27
CA PHE A 39 4.53 -7.23 -4.07
C PHE A 39 5.84 -6.50 -4.40
N ALA A 40 6.05 -6.13 -5.68
CA ALA A 40 7.21 -5.35 -6.06
C ALA A 40 7.11 -3.98 -5.39
N THR A 41 8.19 -3.59 -4.73
CA THR A 41 8.24 -2.35 -3.98
C THR A 41 8.76 -1.22 -4.87
N HIS A 42 8.20 -0.03 -4.74
CA HIS A 42 8.59 1.14 -5.52
C HIS A 42 9.81 1.87 -4.95
N ASP A 43 10.58 2.51 -5.83
CA ASP A 43 11.72 3.33 -5.41
C ASP A 43 11.25 4.60 -4.67
N SER A 44 12.02 5.07 -3.70
CA SER A 44 11.80 6.35 -3.01
C SER A 44 11.71 7.55 -3.95
N HIS A 45 12.34 7.51 -5.12
CA HIS A 45 12.25 8.57 -6.13
C HIS A 45 10.94 8.52 -6.94
N SER A 46 10.20 7.42 -6.85
CA SER A 46 8.94 7.21 -7.58
C SER A 46 7.69 7.35 -6.72
N VAL A 47 7.86 7.51 -5.39
CA VAL A 47 6.76 7.57 -4.41
C VAL A 47 7.04 8.66 -3.39
N ASP A 48 6.12 9.62 -3.27
CA ASP A 48 6.05 10.61 -2.21
C ASP A 48 5.10 10.13 -1.10
N THR A 49 5.59 10.07 0.14
CA THR A 49 4.76 9.68 1.29
C THR A 49 3.91 10.83 1.82
N LEU A 50 4.15 12.06 1.35
CA LEU A 50 3.50 13.29 1.82
C LEU A 50 3.59 13.48 3.34
N GLY A 51 4.65 12.92 3.95
CA GLY A 51 4.89 12.92 5.40
C GLY A 51 3.90 12.07 6.21
N GLU A 52 3.09 11.22 5.58
CA GLU A 52 2.15 10.34 6.26
C GLU A 52 2.82 9.02 6.66
N LYS A 53 2.41 8.47 7.82
CA LYS A 53 2.88 7.17 8.30
C LYS A 53 2.18 6.03 7.53
N PHE A 54 2.85 4.88 7.48
CA PHE A 54 2.27 3.66 6.93
C PHE A 54 1.00 3.27 7.69
N ASP A 55 -0.09 3.00 6.96
CA ASP A 55 -1.40 2.70 7.52
C ASP A 55 -1.87 1.32 7.10
N TYR A 56 -1.81 0.36 8.03
CA TYR A 56 -2.30 -1.01 7.84
C TYR A 56 -3.80 -1.07 7.53
N ARG A 57 -4.56 -0.03 7.93
CA ARG A 57 -6.00 0.07 7.74
C ARG A 57 -6.39 0.89 6.50
N SER A 58 -5.42 1.39 5.73
CA SER A 58 -5.67 2.03 4.44
C SER A 58 -6.51 1.12 3.53
N ILE A 59 -7.40 1.72 2.75
CA ILE A 59 -8.20 1.00 1.74
C ILE A 59 -7.32 0.44 0.61
N MET A 60 -6.13 1.02 0.41
CA MET A 60 -5.16 0.60 -0.60
C MET A 60 -4.28 -0.56 -0.12
N MET A 61 -4.38 -0.97 1.15
CA MET A 61 -3.63 -2.08 1.72
C MET A 61 -4.31 -3.42 1.40
N TYR A 62 -3.54 -4.36 0.83
CA TYR A 62 -3.97 -5.75 0.68
C TYR A 62 -4.24 -6.41 2.03
N ASP A 63 -5.05 -7.47 2.06
CA ASP A 63 -5.18 -8.30 3.25
C ASP A 63 -3.99 -9.25 3.45
N GLU A 64 -3.97 -9.93 4.59
CA GLU A 64 -2.89 -10.83 5.02
C GLU A 64 -2.74 -12.05 4.10
N TYR A 65 -3.79 -12.41 3.35
CA TYR A 65 -3.87 -13.64 2.56
C TYR A 65 -3.92 -13.35 1.05
N ALA A 66 -3.70 -12.11 0.64
CA ALA A 66 -3.79 -11.70 -0.75
C ALA A 66 -2.82 -12.51 -1.61
N PHE A 67 -3.33 -13.09 -2.70
CA PHE A 67 -2.56 -13.97 -3.60
C PHE A 67 -1.97 -15.22 -2.92
N SER A 68 -2.47 -15.61 -1.74
CA SER A 68 -2.10 -16.86 -1.10
C SER A 68 -2.46 -18.06 -1.98
N LYS A 69 -1.53 -19.00 -2.12
CA LYS A 69 -1.71 -20.18 -2.97
C LYS A 69 -2.73 -21.16 -2.41
N ASP A 70 -2.75 -21.30 -1.09
CA ASP A 70 -3.65 -22.20 -0.36
C ASP A 70 -4.85 -21.46 0.26
N GLY A 71 -4.84 -20.12 0.24
CA GLY A 71 -5.87 -19.28 0.88
C GLY A 71 -5.81 -19.28 2.41
N VAL A 72 -4.78 -19.89 3.00
CA VAL A 72 -4.64 -20.11 4.46
C VAL A 72 -3.30 -19.59 4.97
N SER A 73 -2.23 -19.72 4.19
CA SER A 73 -0.92 -19.18 4.54
C SER A 73 -0.87 -17.68 4.26
N PRO A 74 -0.49 -16.83 5.23
CA PRO A 74 -0.42 -15.39 5.00
C PRO A 74 0.76 -15.05 4.08
N THR A 75 0.52 -14.15 3.13
CA THR A 75 1.53 -13.58 2.23
C THR A 75 2.05 -12.24 2.73
N LEU A 76 1.28 -11.57 3.60
CA LEU A 76 1.64 -10.32 4.27
C LEU A 76 1.44 -10.43 5.78
N GLN A 77 2.42 -9.93 6.52
CA GLN A 77 2.34 -9.83 7.98
C GLN A 77 2.85 -8.47 8.46
N ALA A 78 2.15 -7.85 9.42
CA ALA A 78 2.65 -6.65 10.07
C ALA A 78 3.95 -6.94 10.84
N LYS A 79 4.89 -6.00 10.79
CA LYS A 79 6.14 -6.08 11.56
C LYS A 79 5.95 -5.72 13.01
N GLU A 80 4.96 -4.89 13.28
CA GLU A 80 4.60 -4.51 14.64
C GLU A 80 3.80 -5.63 15.28
N ASN A 81 4.29 -6.13 16.41
CA ASN A 81 3.65 -7.20 17.15
C ASN A 81 2.23 -6.79 17.57
N GLY A 82 1.26 -7.68 17.34
CA GLY A 82 -0.14 -7.45 17.70
C GLY A 82 -0.92 -6.58 16.71
N VAL A 83 -0.29 -6.12 15.62
CA VAL A 83 -1.00 -5.42 14.54
C VAL A 83 -1.54 -6.44 13.53
N VAL A 84 -2.84 -6.35 13.27
CA VAL A 84 -3.54 -7.17 12.27
C VAL A 84 -3.88 -6.27 11.08
N ILE A 85 -3.48 -6.66 9.86
CA ILE A 85 -3.81 -5.90 8.64
C ILE A 85 -5.31 -6.03 8.37
N GLY A 86 -5.80 -7.26 8.53
CA GLY A 86 -7.20 -7.62 8.43
C GLY A 86 -7.71 -7.72 6.98
N PRO A 87 -8.88 -8.33 6.81
CA PRO A 87 -9.45 -8.60 5.50
C PRO A 87 -9.97 -7.33 4.79
N ILE A 88 -9.96 -7.35 3.45
CA ILE A 88 -10.39 -6.23 2.61
C ILE A 88 -11.82 -5.80 2.94
N TRP A 89 -12.73 -6.75 3.16
CA TRP A 89 -14.14 -6.45 3.44
C TRP A 89 -14.39 -5.68 4.74
N LYS A 90 -13.41 -5.57 5.65
CA LYS A 90 -13.53 -4.71 6.85
C LYS A 90 -13.12 -3.25 6.60
N LYS A 91 -12.59 -2.92 5.42
CA LYS A 91 -12.11 -1.58 5.04
C LYS A 91 -13.21 -0.80 4.31
N HIS A 92 -14.34 -0.56 4.96
CA HIS A 92 -15.54 0.04 4.34
C HIS A 92 -15.43 1.52 3.94
N ARG A 93 -14.37 2.21 4.37
CA ARG A 93 -14.19 3.65 4.17
C ARG A 93 -12.71 3.98 4.06
N LEU A 94 -12.42 5.13 3.45
CA LEU A 94 -11.08 5.72 3.48
C LEU A 94 -10.60 5.86 4.92
N SER A 95 -9.35 5.50 5.16
CA SER A 95 -8.74 5.78 6.45
C SER A 95 -8.46 7.28 6.60
N GLN A 96 -8.19 7.73 7.82
CA GLN A 96 -7.79 9.11 8.05
C GLN A 96 -6.46 9.44 7.34
N SER A 97 -5.57 8.46 7.18
CA SER A 97 -4.33 8.63 6.40
C SER A 97 -4.65 8.79 4.92
N ASP A 98 -5.53 7.95 4.36
CA ASP A 98 -5.95 8.05 2.95
C ASP A 98 -6.54 9.44 2.63
N ILE A 99 -7.43 9.94 3.49
CA ILE A 99 -8.05 11.27 3.33
C ILE A 99 -6.99 12.37 3.33
N ARG A 100 -6.06 12.35 4.31
CA ARG A 100 -4.98 13.35 4.39
C ARG A 100 -4.04 13.28 3.18
N ARG A 101 -3.68 12.09 2.70
CA ARG A 101 -2.84 11.91 1.50
C ARG A 101 -3.52 12.54 0.29
N ILE A 102 -4.82 12.25 0.08
CA ILE A 102 -5.60 12.83 -1.03
C ILE A 102 -5.64 14.36 -0.91
N HIS A 103 -5.95 14.91 0.27
CA HIS A 103 -5.99 16.36 0.47
C HIS A 103 -4.64 17.03 0.19
N LYS A 104 -3.53 16.46 0.66
CA LYS A 104 -2.17 16.96 0.39
C LYS A 104 -1.83 16.89 -1.10
N LEU A 105 -2.19 15.79 -1.75
CA LEU A 105 -1.88 15.55 -3.16
C LEU A 105 -2.61 16.52 -4.10
N TYR A 106 -3.88 16.76 -3.84
CA TYR A 106 -4.72 17.66 -4.63
C TYR A 106 -4.78 19.10 -4.08
N LYS A 107 -4.04 19.39 -3.00
CA LYS A 107 -4.04 20.69 -2.31
C LYS A 107 -5.44 21.18 -1.94
N CYS A 108 -6.28 20.26 -1.48
CA CYS A 108 -7.60 20.59 -0.98
C CYS A 108 -7.45 21.22 0.42
N ASN A 109 -7.88 22.46 0.54
CA ASN A 109 -8.11 23.07 1.84
C ASN A 109 -9.53 22.68 2.24
N GLY A 110 -9.68 22.02 3.40
CA GLY A 110 -10.99 21.65 3.94
C GLY A 110 -11.84 22.87 4.30
#